data_AF-A6GKN2-F1
#
_entry.id   AF-A6GKN2-F1
#
_cell.length_a   1.000
_cell.length_b   1.000
_cell.length_c   1.000
_cell.angle_alpha   90.00
_cell.angle_beta   90.00
_cell.angle_gamma   90.00
#
_symmetry.space_group_name_H-M   'P 1'
#
loop_
_entity.id
_entity.type
_entity.pdbx_description
1 polymer ?
#
loop_
_entity_poly.entity_id
_entity_poly.type
_entity_poly.pdbx_seq_one_letter_code
_entity_poly.pdbx_strand_id
1 'polypeptide(L)'
;MPPEQPSMCVQVLFWQRDDRFPSPAHTHVVKLPSAIPYLTAAALSIACTPSSSNANDDADAETGSEDATTETETETGTETETETGTGDTDENSCASPEECGPDEWCDFPDDLCGAGQLGECLPRPDECDGLDVEICGCDGNAHIAGCEAAEGVDRSNDTSMCETPEGAHVCGELFCPSDSYYCQQAMLDGENPGPDVFSCRELPEACSGSEDCACLAEETCGSFCEFADGHFTLICPGG
;
A
#
# COMPACT_ATOMS: atom_id res chain seq x y z
N MET A 1 44.54 -25.53 -32.26
CA MET A 1 43.68 -25.64 -31.06
C MET A 1 42.74 -24.44 -31.11
N PRO A 2 41.45 -24.61 -31.38
CA PRO A 2 40.51 -23.49 -31.30
C PRO A 2 40.27 -23.12 -29.82
N PRO A 3 40.03 -21.85 -29.49
CA PRO A 3 39.73 -21.44 -28.11
C PRO A 3 38.36 -21.97 -27.69
N GLU A 4 38.31 -22.55 -26.49
CA GLU A 4 37.07 -22.97 -25.82
C GLU A 4 36.15 -21.75 -25.65
N GLN A 5 34.91 -21.87 -26.14
CA GLN A 5 33.88 -20.86 -25.95
C GLN A 5 33.23 -21.06 -24.55
N PRO A 6 33.01 -20.01 -23.77
CA PRO A 6 32.31 -20.13 -22.49
C PRO A 6 30.83 -20.45 -22.72
N SER A 7 30.34 -21.50 -22.05
CA SER A 7 28.91 -21.83 -21.97
C SER A 7 28.17 -20.71 -21.24
N MET A 8 27.27 -20.02 -21.93
CA MET A 8 26.34 -19.08 -21.29
C MET A 8 25.13 -19.84 -20.77
N CYS A 9 24.82 -19.68 -19.48
CA CYS A 9 23.54 -20.10 -18.90
C CYS A 9 22.60 -18.89 -18.90
N VAL A 10 21.49 -18.98 -19.64
CA VAL A 10 20.39 -18.01 -19.58
C VAL A 10 19.34 -18.58 -18.63
N GLN A 11 19.09 -17.90 -17.51
CA GLN A 11 17.94 -18.21 -16.66
C GLN A 11 16.71 -17.50 -17.24
N VAL A 12 15.76 -18.30 -17.72
CA VAL A 12 14.43 -17.80 -18.10
C VAL A 12 13.52 -18.04 -16.90
N LEU A 13 13.17 -16.98 -16.17
CA LEU A 13 12.18 -17.03 -15.10
C LEU A 13 10.79 -17.00 -15.75
N PHE A 14 10.10 -18.14 -15.72
CA PHE A 14 8.68 -18.19 -16.04
C PHE A 14 7.91 -17.88 -14.76
N TRP A 15 7.23 -16.74 -14.73
CA TRP A 15 6.19 -16.47 -13.73
C TRP A 15 4.92 -17.18 -14.20
N GLN A 16 4.64 -18.35 -13.62
CA GLN A 16 3.32 -18.96 -13.70
C GLN A 16 2.49 -18.43 -12.54
N ARG A 17 1.46 -17.65 -12.89
CA ARG A 17 0.45 -17.17 -11.96
C ARG A 17 -0.54 -18.31 -11.71
N ASP A 18 -0.34 -19.06 -10.64
CA ASP A 18 -1.28 -20.11 -10.20
C ASP A 18 -1.44 -20.04 -8.67
N ASP A 19 -2.65 -19.65 -8.24
CA ASP A 19 -3.04 -19.36 -6.86
C ASP A 19 -3.30 -20.62 -6.04
N ARG A 20 -2.30 -21.48 -5.82
CA ARG A 20 -2.42 -22.58 -4.84
C ARG A 20 -1.07 -23.19 -4.42
N PHE A 21 -0.63 -22.80 -3.22
CA PHE A 21 0.38 -23.42 -2.34
C PHE A 21 1.84 -23.59 -2.86
N PRO A 22 2.85 -23.04 -2.16
CA PRO A 22 4.25 -23.25 -2.52
C PRO A 22 4.73 -24.64 -2.06
N SER A 23 5.14 -25.47 -3.02
CA SER A 23 6.08 -26.57 -2.81
C SER A 23 7.40 -26.26 -3.50
N PRO A 24 8.55 -26.76 -3.01
CA PRO A 24 9.86 -26.38 -3.51
C PRO A 24 10.06 -26.79 -4.98
N ALA A 25 10.50 -25.81 -5.78
CA ALA A 25 10.66 -25.90 -7.22
C ALA A 25 11.59 -27.04 -7.66
N HIS A 26 11.07 -27.93 -8.53
CA HIS A 26 11.90 -28.85 -9.31
C HIS A 26 12.57 -28.11 -10.48
N THR A 27 13.90 -28.07 -10.49
CA THR A 27 14.68 -27.50 -11.58
C THR A 27 14.71 -28.45 -12.78
N HIS A 28 14.04 -28.10 -13.88
CA HIS A 28 14.20 -28.79 -15.15
C HIS A 28 15.19 -28.04 -16.06
N VAL A 29 16.33 -28.68 -16.35
CA VAL A 29 17.29 -28.18 -17.35
C VAL A 29 16.82 -28.63 -18.74
N VAL A 30 16.27 -27.71 -19.52
CA VAL A 30 15.90 -27.97 -20.92
C VAL A 30 17.03 -27.50 -21.84
N LYS A 31 17.52 -28.39 -22.69
CA LYS A 31 18.56 -28.10 -23.68
C LYS A 31 17.91 -27.53 -24.94
N LEU A 32 18.04 -26.22 -25.17
CA LEU A 32 17.51 -25.56 -26.37
C LEU A 32 18.39 -25.88 -27.60
N PRO A 33 17.78 -26.17 -28.78
CA PRO A 33 18.51 -26.35 -30.02
C PRO A 33 19.07 -25.01 -30.53
N SER A 34 20.35 -25.03 -30.90
CA SER A 34 21.09 -23.88 -31.42
C SER A 34 20.69 -23.58 -32.87
N ALA A 35 19.70 -22.73 -33.10
CA ALA A 35 19.58 -21.92 -34.34
C ALA A 35 18.32 -21.03 -34.34
N ILE A 36 18.45 -19.77 -33.92
CA ILE A 36 17.61 -18.67 -34.43
C ILE A 36 18.54 -17.48 -34.68
N PRO A 37 18.88 -17.15 -35.94
CA PRO A 37 19.54 -15.89 -36.25
C PRO A 37 18.48 -14.78 -36.33
N TYR A 38 18.87 -13.57 -35.92
CA TYR A 38 18.10 -12.30 -36.01
C TYR A 38 17.13 -11.99 -34.87
N LEU A 39 17.69 -11.72 -33.69
CA LEU A 39 17.14 -10.74 -32.75
C LEU A 39 18.33 -9.98 -32.16
N THR A 40 18.47 -8.70 -32.51
CA THR A 40 19.41 -7.77 -31.89
C THR A 40 18.88 -7.40 -30.51
N ALA A 41 19.08 -8.28 -29.54
CA ALA A 41 18.88 -7.97 -28.13
C ALA A 41 20.14 -7.28 -27.59
N ALA A 42 19.98 -6.08 -27.04
CA ALA A 42 21.00 -5.42 -26.24
C ALA A 42 21.20 -6.26 -24.96
N ALA A 43 22.30 -7.01 -24.90
CA ALA A 43 22.64 -7.82 -23.75
C ALA A 43 23.23 -6.93 -22.65
N LEU A 44 22.42 -6.59 -21.64
CA LEU A 44 22.90 -6.06 -20.37
C LEU A 44 23.56 -7.20 -19.60
N SER A 45 24.88 -7.10 -19.39
CA SER A 45 25.65 -8.12 -18.67
C SER A 45 25.58 -7.86 -17.17
N ILE A 46 24.73 -8.61 -16.45
CA ILE A 46 24.71 -8.63 -14.99
C ILE A 46 25.64 -9.75 -14.52
N ALA A 47 26.72 -9.40 -13.84
CA ALA A 47 27.62 -10.37 -13.22
C ALA A 47 27.03 -10.85 -11.89
N CYS A 48 26.67 -12.13 -11.79
CA CYS A 48 26.27 -12.74 -10.53
C CYS A 48 27.51 -13.04 -9.68
N THR A 49 27.66 -12.31 -8.57
CA THR A 49 28.58 -12.68 -7.48
C THR A 49 27.85 -13.60 -6.49
N PRO A 50 28.44 -14.76 -6.10
CA PRO A 50 27.87 -15.59 -5.05
C PRO A 50 28.00 -14.86 -3.69
N SER A 51 26.88 -14.53 -3.06
CA SER A 51 26.85 -14.01 -1.69
C SER A 51 26.92 -15.20 -0.71
N SER A 52 28.00 -15.27 0.05
CA SER A 52 28.22 -16.25 1.10
C SER A 52 27.48 -15.83 2.37
N SER A 53 26.50 -16.64 2.78
CA SER A 53 25.84 -16.57 4.07
C SER A 53 26.81 -16.94 5.20
N ASN A 54 27.15 -15.99 6.07
CA ASN A 54 27.76 -16.29 7.36
C ASN A 54 26.70 -16.19 8.46
N ALA A 55 26.39 -17.34 9.06
CA ALA A 55 25.77 -17.44 10.36
C ALA A 55 26.78 -16.96 11.42
N ASN A 56 26.31 -16.20 12.42
CA ASN A 56 26.99 -16.09 13.70
C ASN A 56 25.93 -16.16 14.81
N ASP A 57 26.16 -17.14 15.67
CA ASP A 57 25.47 -17.50 16.90
C ASP A 57 25.61 -16.45 18.02
N ASP A 58 24.62 -16.49 18.91
CA ASP A 58 24.66 -16.38 20.38
C ASP A 58 25.57 -15.35 21.08
N ALA A 59 24.96 -14.46 21.87
CA ALA A 59 25.42 -14.18 23.24
C ALA A 59 24.31 -13.57 24.13
N ASP A 60 23.90 -14.41 25.07
CA ASP A 60 23.23 -14.16 26.35
C ASP A 60 24.01 -13.15 27.24
N ALA A 61 23.32 -12.21 27.91
CA ALA A 61 23.84 -11.49 29.08
C ALA A 61 22.71 -10.87 29.94
N GLU A 62 22.52 -11.49 31.10
CA GLU A 62 21.68 -11.10 32.24
C GLU A 62 22.05 -9.78 32.96
N THR A 63 21.20 -9.44 33.93
CA THR A 63 21.41 -8.68 35.19
C THR A 63 21.16 -7.15 35.24
N GLY A 64 19.96 -6.79 35.70
CA GLY A 64 19.70 -6.23 37.04
C GLY A 64 19.94 -4.74 37.32
N SER A 65 18.91 -4.03 37.81
CA SER A 65 19.05 -3.14 38.98
C SER A 65 17.68 -2.72 39.52
N GLU A 66 17.45 -3.07 40.78
CA GLU A 66 16.50 -2.43 41.70
C GLU A 66 17.03 -1.03 42.05
N ASP A 67 16.18 -0.01 42.18
CA ASP A 67 16.12 0.86 43.37
C ASP A 67 14.89 1.79 43.32
N ALA A 68 14.38 2.10 44.50
CA ALA A 68 13.11 2.74 44.79
C ALA A 68 13.24 4.26 44.91
N THR A 69 12.13 5.01 44.85
CA THR A 69 11.75 5.94 45.93
C THR A 69 10.37 6.58 45.72
N THR A 70 9.76 6.84 46.87
CA THR A 70 8.39 7.22 47.18
C THR A 70 8.16 8.74 47.17
N GLU A 71 6.90 9.16 46.99
CA GLU A 71 6.12 10.21 47.69
C GLU A 71 5.17 10.92 46.69
N THR A 72 3.87 10.59 46.69
CA THR A 72 2.78 11.21 47.48
C THR A 72 2.60 12.69 47.17
N GLU A 73 1.52 13.07 46.46
CA GLU A 73 0.57 14.10 46.92
C GLU A 73 -0.82 13.87 46.31
N THR A 74 -1.79 14.00 47.19
CA THR A 74 -3.24 13.93 47.06
C THR A 74 -3.78 15.15 46.34
N GLU A 75 -4.60 15.00 45.29
CA GLU A 75 -5.64 16.00 45.00
C GLU A 75 -6.99 15.36 44.61
N THR A 76 -8.00 15.89 45.28
CA THR A 76 -9.41 15.57 45.28
C THR A 76 -10.07 16.19 44.04
N GLY A 77 -10.81 15.40 43.25
CA GLY A 77 -11.52 15.93 42.09
C GLY A 77 -12.65 15.04 41.57
N THR A 78 -13.83 15.20 42.18
CA THR A 78 -15.16 15.11 41.56
C THR A 78 -15.45 13.89 40.69
N GLU A 79 -15.98 12.86 41.34
CA GLU A 79 -16.66 11.73 40.70
C GLU A 79 -17.92 12.25 39.97
N THR A 80 -17.83 12.35 38.65
CA THR A 80 -19.01 12.38 37.78
C THR A 80 -19.29 10.93 37.44
N GLU A 81 -20.36 10.39 38.04
CA GLU A 81 -20.87 9.06 37.71
C GLU A 81 -21.42 9.08 36.27
N THR A 82 -20.53 8.82 35.31
CA THR A 82 -20.92 8.36 33.98
C THR A 82 -21.35 6.90 34.14
N GLU A 83 -22.65 6.63 33.98
CA GLU A 83 -23.18 5.29 34.03
C GLU A 83 -22.44 4.40 33.04
N THR A 84 -21.54 3.58 33.59
CA THR A 84 -20.82 2.52 32.89
C THR A 84 -21.82 1.41 32.66
N GLY A 85 -22.49 1.44 31.50
CA GLY A 85 -23.25 0.31 31.02
C GLY A 85 -22.32 -0.88 30.87
N THR A 86 -22.46 -1.87 31.74
CA THR A 86 -21.80 -3.18 31.66
C THR A 86 -22.41 -4.01 30.52
N GLY A 87 -22.34 -3.49 29.29
CA GLY A 87 -22.43 -4.32 28.10
C GLY A 87 -21.10 -5.03 27.93
N ASP A 88 -21.12 -6.29 27.51
CA ASP A 88 -19.95 -6.99 26.98
C ASP A 88 -19.22 -6.07 25.98
N THR A 89 -18.23 -5.32 26.45
CA THR A 89 -17.28 -4.63 25.60
C THR A 89 -16.39 -5.73 25.06
N ASP A 90 -16.57 -6.08 23.78
CA ASP A 90 -15.55 -6.78 23.03
C ASP A 90 -14.23 -6.06 23.33
N GLU A 91 -13.32 -6.71 24.06
CA GLU A 91 -12.14 -6.07 24.69
C GLU A 91 -11.19 -5.41 23.69
N ASN A 92 -11.49 -5.50 22.39
CA ASN A 92 -10.72 -4.98 21.28
C ASN A 92 -11.42 -3.86 20.48
N SER A 93 -12.62 -3.40 20.88
CA SER A 93 -13.31 -2.30 20.18
C SER A 93 -12.79 -0.93 20.61
N CYS A 94 -12.75 0.03 19.69
CA CYS A 94 -12.36 1.41 19.97
C CYS A 94 -13.33 2.42 19.36
N ALA A 95 -13.61 3.50 20.08
CA ALA A 95 -14.35 4.67 19.59
C ALA A 95 -13.42 5.81 19.16
N SER A 96 -12.14 5.75 19.55
CA SER A 96 -11.11 6.71 19.14
C SER A 96 -9.71 6.07 19.20
N PRO A 97 -8.70 6.66 18.52
CA PRO A 97 -7.34 6.12 18.50
C PRO A 97 -6.69 6.02 19.89
N GLU A 98 -7.07 6.88 20.84
CA GLU A 98 -6.49 6.92 22.18
C GLU A 98 -6.94 5.75 23.08
N GLU A 99 -7.93 4.96 22.64
CA GLU A 99 -8.41 3.79 23.38
C GLU A 99 -7.54 2.54 23.13
N CYS A 100 -6.73 2.55 22.06
CA CYS A 100 -5.85 1.43 21.71
C CYS A 100 -4.48 1.53 22.39
N GLY A 101 -3.78 0.39 22.49
CA GLY A 101 -2.41 0.34 23.00
C GLY A 101 -1.42 1.16 22.16
N PRO A 102 -0.22 1.46 22.70
CA PRO A 102 0.78 2.27 22.00
C PRO A 102 1.32 1.63 20.70
N ASP A 103 1.22 0.30 20.61
CA ASP A 103 1.63 -0.51 19.45
C ASP A 103 0.44 -0.91 18.58
N GLU A 104 -0.72 -0.27 18.78
CA GLU A 104 -1.98 -0.54 18.08
C GLU A 104 -2.54 0.75 17.45
N TRP A 105 -3.52 0.59 16.57
CA TRP A 105 -4.28 1.67 15.96
C TRP A 105 -5.75 1.28 15.87
N CYS A 106 -6.64 2.27 15.86
CA CYS A 106 -8.08 2.04 15.80
C CYS A 106 -8.54 2.01 14.35
N ASP A 107 -8.80 0.82 13.80
CA ASP A 107 -9.29 0.62 12.42
C ASP A 107 -10.81 0.77 12.38
N PHE A 108 -11.32 1.76 11.64
CA PHE A 108 -12.75 1.96 11.50
C PHE A 108 -13.25 1.31 10.20
N PRO A 109 -14.14 0.30 10.26
CA PRO A 109 -14.54 -0.46 9.06
C PRO A 109 -15.38 0.34 8.06
N ASP A 110 -15.79 1.56 8.42
CA ASP A 110 -16.49 2.47 7.54
C ASP A 110 -15.56 3.43 6.79
N ASP A 111 -14.25 3.48 7.13
CA ASP A 111 -13.27 4.46 6.67
C ASP A 111 -13.80 5.92 6.80
N LEU A 112 -14.62 6.17 7.82
CA LEU A 112 -15.23 7.47 8.09
C LEU A 112 -14.87 7.96 9.49
N CYS A 113 -13.70 7.56 10.00
CA CYS A 113 -13.15 8.03 11.27
C CYS A 113 -14.10 7.80 12.46
N GLY A 114 -14.80 6.67 12.46
CA GLY A 114 -15.73 6.29 13.53
C GLY A 114 -17.07 7.04 13.50
N ALA A 115 -17.44 7.69 12.39
CA ALA A 115 -18.70 8.41 12.27
C ALA A 115 -19.93 7.48 12.26
N GLY A 116 -19.79 6.25 11.75
CA GLY A 116 -20.88 5.28 11.59
C GLY A 116 -20.75 4.05 12.49
N GLN A 117 -19.53 3.58 12.76
CA GLN A 117 -19.27 2.33 13.46
C GLN A 117 -18.12 2.45 14.47
N LEU A 118 -18.13 1.60 15.51
CA LEU A 118 -16.96 1.41 16.35
C LEU A 118 -15.86 0.73 15.54
N GLY A 119 -14.62 1.11 15.81
CA GLY A 119 -13.44 0.49 15.23
C GLY A 119 -12.96 -0.70 16.06
N GLU A 120 -11.88 -1.30 15.58
CA GLU A 120 -11.16 -2.39 16.23
C GLU A 120 -9.69 -1.99 16.43
N CYS A 121 -9.14 -2.23 17.62
CA CYS A 121 -7.73 -2.04 17.88
C CYS A 121 -6.93 -3.14 17.15
N LEU A 122 -6.17 -2.74 16.14
CA LEU A 122 -5.31 -3.64 15.38
C LEU A 122 -3.84 -3.35 15.67
N PRO A 123 -2.97 -4.37 15.66
CA PRO A 123 -1.54 -4.16 15.83
C PRO A 123 -0.98 -3.30 14.67
N ARG A 124 -0.08 -2.37 15.00
CA ARG A 124 0.62 -1.56 14.01
C ARG A 124 1.64 -2.43 13.27
N PRO A 125 1.70 -2.38 11.94
CA PRO A 125 2.76 -3.05 11.19
C PRO A 125 4.12 -2.41 11.47
N ASP A 126 5.18 -3.23 11.62
CA ASP A 126 6.56 -2.77 11.86
C ASP A 126 7.18 -2.08 10.62
N GLU A 127 6.79 -2.55 9.44
CA GLU A 127 7.27 -2.08 8.15
C GLU A 127 6.07 -1.72 7.27
N CYS A 128 6.21 -0.64 6.50
CA CYS A 128 5.25 -0.26 5.48
C CYS A 128 5.85 -0.49 4.09
N ASP A 129 5.21 -1.36 3.31
CA ASP A 129 5.42 -1.45 1.86
C ASP A 129 4.36 -0.58 1.14
N GLY A 130 4.48 0.73 1.34
CA GLY A 130 3.52 1.72 0.85
C GLY A 130 3.52 1.83 -0.68
N LEU A 131 2.42 2.34 -1.22
CA LEU A 131 2.36 2.75 -2.62
C LEU A 131 2.86 4.20 -2.75
N ASP A 132 3.40 4.60 -3.90
CA ASP A 132 3.80 5.99 -4.18
C ASP A 132 2.59 6.94 -4.39
N VAL A 133 1.52 6.75 -3.60
CA VAL A 133 0.29 7.55 -3.61
C VAL A 133 -0.12 7.84 -2.18
N GLU A 134 -0.77 8.97 -1.95
CA GLU A 134 -1.18 9.40 -0.62
C GLU A 134 -2.70 9.20 -0.42
N ILE A 135 -3.13 9.07 0.82
CA ILE A 135 -4.54 9.03 1.25
C ILE A 135 -4.78 10.09 2.33
N CYS A 136 -6.04 10.39 2.62
CA CYS A 136 -6.38 11.20 3.78
C CYS A 136 -6.49 10.32 5.03
N GLY A 137 -5.80 10.70 6.11
CA GLY A 137 -5.94 10.07 7.42
C GLY A 137 -7.01 10.74 8.27
N CYS A 138 -7.52 10.02 9.26
CA CYS A 138 -8.48 10.54 10.24
C CYS A 138 -7.90 11.61 11.17
N ASP A 139 -6.59 11.80 11.17
CA ASP A 139 -5.88 12.90 11.83
C ASP A 139 -5.88 14.21 11.00
N GLY A 140 -6.44 14.17 9.78
CA GLY A 140 -6.52 15.31 8.86
C GLY A 140 -5.25 15.57 8.05
N ASN A 141 -4.28 14.65 8.09
CA ASN A 141 -3.06 14.75 7.29
C ASN A 141 -3.09 13.75 6.13
N ALA A 142 -2.30 14.04 5.08
CA ALA A 142 -2.07 13.07 4.02
C ALA A 142 -0.99 12.07 4.45
N HIS A 143 -1.23 10.78 4.19
CA HIS A 143 -0.34 9.67 4.53
C HIS A 143 -0.05 8.83 3.30
N ILE A 144 1.13 8.20 3.24
CA ILE A 144 1.43 7.22 2.18
C ILE A 144 0.49 6.04 2.33
N ALA A 145 -0.21 5.66 1.26
CA ALA A 145 -1.18 4.58 1.29
C ALA A 145 -0.54 3.25 1.70
N GLY A 146 -1.11 2.62 2.73
CA GLY A 146 -0.60 1.42 3.38
C GLY A 146 0.35 1.69 4.54
N CYS A 147 0.74 2.94 4.79
CA CYS A 147 1.63 3.33 5.89
C CYS A 147 0.89 4.00 7.05
N GLU A 148 -0.32 4.50 6.84
CA GLU A 148 -1.15 5.15 7.86
C GLU A 148 -1.28 4.28 9.14
N ALA A 149 -1.51 2.98 8.97
CA ALA A 149 -1.61 2.03 10.06
C ALA A 149 -0.29 1.91 10.84
N ALA A 150 0.86 1.93 10.14
CA ALA A 150 2.17 1.93 10.78
C ALA A 150 2.38 3.21 11.61
N GLU A 151 1.74 4.31 11.24
CA GLU A 151 1.76 5.60 11.94
C GLU A 151 0.73 5.71 13.07
N GLY A 152 -0.19 4.74 13.17
CA GLY A 152 -1.24 4.73 14.19
C GLY A 152 -2.51 5.47 13.76
N VAL A 153 -2.67 5.68 12.45
CA VAL A 153 -3.72 6.51 11.86
C VAL A 153 -4.64 5.65 11.02
N ASP A 154 -5.95 5.82 11.24
CA ASP A 154 -6.99 5.24 10.38
C ASP A 154 -7.17 6.04 9.10
N ARG A 155 -7.63 5.35 8.07
CA ARG A 155 -7.94 5.94 6.78
C ARG A 155 -9.27 6.68 6.80
N SER A 156 -9.32 7.84 6.12
CA SER A 156 -10.55 8.53 5.78
C SER A 156 -10.83 8.48 4.28
N ASN A 157 -12.04 8.05 3.92
CA ASN A 157 -12.57 8.19 2.57
C ASN A 157 -13.09 9.62 2.28
N ASP A 158 -13.11 10.50 3.28
CA ASP A 158 -13.41 11.92 3.11
C ASP A 158 -12.13 12.75 2.95
N THR A 159 -11.65 12.89 1.71
CA THR A 159 -10.48 13.70 1.40
C THR A 159 -10.66 15.19 1.68
N SER A 160 -11.88 15.67 1.95
CA SER A 160 -12.10 17.09 2.27
C SER A 160 -11.60 17.47 3.68
N MET A 161 -11.30 16.48 4.50
CA MET A 161 -10.69 16.67 5.83
C MET A 161 -9.19 17.03 5.75
N CYS A 162 -8.54 16.67 4.64
CA CYS A 162 -7.12 16.89 4.41
C CYS A 162 -6.86 18.01 3.39
N GLU A 163 -5.74 18.70 3.55
CA GLU A 163 -5.23 19.56 2.48
C GLU A 163 -4.63 18.69 1.37
N THR A 164 -5.01 18.94 0.12
CA THR A 164 -4.43 18.21 -1.02
C THR A 164 -2.93 18.50 -1.14
N PRO A 165 -2.07 17.48 -1.15
CA PRO A 165 -0.63 17.66 -1.29
C PRO A 165 -0.23 18.43 -2.55
N GLU A 166 0.85 19.22 -2.48
CA GLU A 166 1.33 19.99 -3.63
C GLU A 166 1.72 19.05 -4.78
N GLY A 167 1.15 19.28 -5.96
CA GLY A 167 1.42 18.44 -7.12
C GLY A 167 0.59 17.16 -7.18
N ALA A 168 -0.36 16.95 -6.27
CA ALA A 168 -1.34 15.87 -6.34
C ALA A 168 -2.75 16.37 -6.75
N HIS A 169 -3.61 15.45 -7.16
CA HIS A 169 -5.03 15.68 -7.38
C HIS A 169 -5.86 14.60 -6.69
N VAL A 170 -7.11 14.92 -6.35
CA VAL A 170 -8.04 14.00 -5.69
C VAL A 170 -8.55 12.97 -6.69
N CYS A 171 -8.50 11.70 -6.31
CA CYS A 171 -9.06 10.57 -7.05
C CYS A 171 -9.83 9.66 -6.08
N GLY A 172 -11.09 10.04 -5.81
CA GLY A 172 -11.87 9.41 -4.75
C GLY A 172 -11.19 9.61 -3.39
N GLU A 173 -10.76 8.50 -2.80
CA GLU A 173 -10.05 8.39 -1.52
C GLU A 173 -8.51 8.52 -1.62
N LEU A 174 -7.98 8.71 -2.84
CA LEU A 174 -6.54 8.80 -3.12
C LEU A 174 -6.13 10.22 -3.53
N PHE A 175 -4.88 10.57 -3.26
CA PHE A 175 -4.17 11.71 -3.82
C PHE A 175 -3.14 11.20 -4.84
N CYS A 176 -3.44 11.35 -6.12
CA CYS A 176 -2.58 10.89 -7.20
C CYS A 176 -1.61 12.02 -7.61
N PRO A 177 -0.30 11.74 -7.80
CA PRO A 177 0.63 12.72 -8.33
C PRO A 177 0.24 13.16 -9.75
N SER A 178 0.04 14.46 -9.97
CA SER A 178 -0.53 15.02 -11.20
C SER A 178 0.40 14.97 -12.41
N ASP A 179 1.71 14.80 -12.21
CA ASP A 179 2.70 14.76 -13.29
C ASP A 179 2.94 13.35 -13.85
N SER A 180 2.56 12.33 -13.09
CA SER A 180 2.92 10.93 -13.33
C SER A 180 1.75 9.96 -13.24
N TYR A 181 0.58 10.40 -12.77
CA TYR A 181 -0.61 9.57 -12.66
C TYR A 181 -1.88 10.27 -13.19
N TYR A 182 -2.86 9.47 -13.61
CA TYR A 182 -4.23 9.87 -13.87
C TYR A 182 -5.19 9.10 -12.95
N CYS A 183 -6.38 9.66 -12.72
CA CYS A 183 -7.41 9.02 -11.93
C CYS A 183 -8.24 8.06 -12.80
N GLN A 184 -8.38 6.80 -12.38
CA GLN A 184 -9.31 5.86 -13.00
C GLN A 184 -10.44 5.52 -12.01
N GLN A 185 -11.68 5.79 -12.41
CA GLN A 185 -12.89 5.44 -11.66
C GLN A 185 -13.58 4.25 -12.36
N ALA A 186 -13.64 3.10 -11.70
CA ALA A 186 -14.45 1.98 -12.14
C ALA A 186 -15.84 2.06 -11.50
N MET A 187 -16.85 2.35 -12.31
CA MET A 187 -18.24 2.33 -11.87
C MET A 187 -18.71 0.88 -11.85
N LEU A 188 -19.05 0.39 -10.66
CA LEU A 188 -19.73 -0.88 -10.51
C LEU A 188 -21.16 -0.73 -11.03
N ASP A 189 -21.57 -1.64 -11.90
CA ASP A 189 -22.92 -1.62 -12.44
C ASP A 189 -23.93 -2.19 -11.43
N GLY A 190 -25.22 -2.01 -11.70
CA GLY A 190 -26.27 -2.51 -10.82
C GLY A 190 -26.32 -4.04 -10.65
N GLU A 191 -25.49 -4.79 -11.38
CA GLU A 191 -25.37 -6.24 -11.25
C GLU A 191 -24.43 -6.62 -10.09
N ASN A 192 -23.46 -5.75 -9.77
CA ASN A 192 -22.59 -5.86 -8.58
C ASN A 192 -22.77 -4.61 -7.69
N PRO A 193 -23.72 -4.61 -6.75
CA PRO A 193 -23.90 -3.47 -5.86
C PRO A 193 -22.65 -3.29 -4.99
N GLY A 194 -21.94 -2.18 -5.19
CA GLY A 194 -20.78 -1.77 -4.41
C GLY A 194 -20.44 -0.30 -4.66
N PRO A 195 -19.53 0.27 -3.85
CA PRO A 195 -19.01 1.62 -4.10
C PRO A 195 -18.17 1.65 -5.38
N ASP A 196 -18.08 2.82 -6.01
CA ASP A 196 -17.14 3.03 -7.12
C ASP A 196 -15.70 2.78 -6.62
N VAL A 197 -14.88 2.17 -7.48
CA VAL A 197 -13.47 1.91 -7.16
C VAL A 197 -12.60 2.96 -7.85
N PHE A 198 -11.71 3.59 -7.09
CA PHE A 198 -10.77 4.59 -7.59
C PHE A 198 -9.35 4.05 -7.58
N SER A 199 -8.55 4.42 -8.58
CA SER A 199 -7.14 4.03 -8.64
C SER A 199 -6.30 5.08 -9.35
N CYS A 200 -5.11 5.35 -8.80
CA CYS A 200 -4.09 6.10 -9.50
C CYS A 200 -3.39 5.19 -10.51
N ARG A 201 -3.35 5.61 -11.77
CA ARG A 201 -2.75 4.85 -12.88
C ARG A 201 -1.64 5.66 -13.49
N GLU A 202 -0.51 5.04 -13.81
CA GLU A 202 0.63 5.74 -14.42
C GLU A 202 0.20 6.44 -15.72
N LEU A 203 0.57 7.71 -15.84
CA LEU A 203 0.32 8.52 -17.01
C LEU A 203 1.28 8.08 -18.14
N PRO A 204 0.78 7.64 -19.31
CA PRO A 204 1.65 7.31 -20.43
C PRO A 204 2.53 8.51 -20.81
N GLU A 205 3.80 8.28 -21.17
CA GLU A 205 4.71 9.36 -21.57
C GLU A 205 4.14 10.23 -22.70
N ALA A 206 3.31 9.65 -23.57
CA ALA A 206 2.61 10.35 -24.66
C ALA A 206 1.60 11.40 -24.16
N CYS A 207 1.15 11.30 -22.92
CA CYS A 207 0.24 12.24 -22.27
C CYS A 207 0.95 13.32 -21.44
N SER A 208 2.26 13.21 -21.21
CA SER A 208 2.98 14.21 -20.42
C SER A 208 2.92 15.59 -21.08
N GLY A 209 2.29 16.55 -20.41
CA GLY A 209 2.05 17.90 -20.93
C GLY A 209 0.93 18.00 -21.97
N SER A 210 0.17 16.94 -22.20
CA SER A 210 -1.07 16.98 -22.99
C SER A 210 -2.23 17.45 -22.12
N GLU A 211 -3.18 18.15 -22.73
CA GLU A 211 -4.51 18.44 -22.16
C GLU A 211 -5.61 17.70 -22.95
N ASP A 212 -5.21 16.85 -23.91
CA ASP A 212 -6.09 16.10 -24.80
C ASP A 212 -6.10 14.62 -24.42
N CYS A 213 -7.30 14.10 -24.19
CA CYS A 213 -7.59 12.70 -23.91
C CYS A 213 -7.22 11.73 -25.05
N ALA A 214 -6.88 12.22 -26.25
CA ALA A 214 -6.43 11.38 -27.35
C ALA A 214 -5.23 10.49 -26.99
N CYS A 215 -4.38 10.93 -26.06
CA CYS A 215 -3.21 10.16 -25.62
C CYS A 215 -3.58 8.95 -24.74
N LEU A 216 -4.78 8.94 -24.14
CA LEU A 216 -5.33 7.83 -23.34
C LEU A 216 -6.31 6.96 -24.15
N ALA A 217 -6.43 7.17 -25.47
CA ALA A 217 -7.41 6.46 -26.29
C ALA A 217 -7.19 4.93 -26.35
N GLU A 218 -5.96 4.46 -26.12
CA GLU A 218 -5.61 3.04 -26.08
C GLU A 218 -5.80 2.41 -24.69
N GLU A 219 -6.02 3.23 -23.66
CA GLU A 219 -6.33 2.73 -22.32
C GLU A 219 -7.72 2.10 -22.27
N THR A 220 -7.91 1.21 -21.30
CA THR A 220 -9.24 0.68 -21.03
C THR A 220 -10.15 1.84 -20.63
N CYS A 221 -11.27 2.01 -21.34
CA CYS A 221 -12.20 3.13 -21.20
C CYS A 221 -11.65 4.50 -21.64
N GLY A 222 -10.59 4.55 -22.47
CA GLY A 222 -10.03 5.80 -23.00
C GLY A 222 -11.04 6.72 -23.70
N SER A 223 -12.15 6.16 -24.21
CA SER A 223 -13.27 6.94 -24.79
C SER A 223 -14.07 7.76 -23.78
N PHE A 224 -13.87 7.53 -22.48
CA PHE A 224 -14.54 8.20 -21.36
C PHE A 224 -13.54 8.99 -20.50
N CYS A 225 -12.48 9.47 -21.14
CA CYS A 225 -11.52 10.37 -20.53
C CYS A 225 -12.08 11.80 -20.44
N GLU A 226 -11.81 12.45 -19.32
CA GLU A 226 -12.02 13.86 -19.05
C GLU A 226 -10.70 14.50 -18.62
N PHE A 227 -10.41 15.71 -19.09
CA PHE A 227 -9.30 16.53 -18.60
C PHE A 227 -9.85 17.78 -17.97
N ALA A 228 -9.62 17.94 -16.67
CA ALA A 228 -10.08 19.06 -15.86
C ALA A 228 -9.02 19.41 -14.82
N ASP A 229 -8.90 20.69 -14.46
CA ASP A 229 -8.00 21.17 -13.40
C ASP A 229 -6.56 20.61 -13.47
N GLY A 230 -6.05 20.42 -14.70
CA GLY A 230 -4.68 19.99 -14.96
C GLY A 230 -4.42 18.48 -14.84
N HIS A 231 -5.45 17.65 -14.68
CA HIS A 231 -5.31 16.19 -14.57
C HIS A 231 -6.34 15.44 -15.43
N PHE A 232 -6.04 14.17 -15.69
CA PHE A 232 -6.91 13.26 -16.44
C PHE A 232 -7.73 12.38 -15.51
N THR A 233 -8.99 12.16 -15.86
CA THR A 233 -9.90 11.23 -15.19
C THR A 233 -10.51 10.29 -16.23
N LEU A 234 -10.37 8.98 -16.05
CA LEU A 234 -10.99 7.95 -16.89
C LEU A 234 -12.15 7.30 -16.14
N ILE A 235 -13.35 7.42 -16.70
CA ILE A 235 -14.55 6.79 -16.14
C ILE A 235 -14.80 5.47 -16.87
N CYS A 236 -14.64 4.36 -16.16
CA CYS A 236 -14.86 3.01 -16.66
C CYS A 236 -16.25 2.48 -16.30
N PRO A 237 -17.22 2.46 -17.24
CA PRO A 237 -18.50 1.81 -17.01
C PRO A 237 -18.36 0.28 -17.04
N GLY A 238 -18.87 -0.41 -16.01
CA GLY A 238 -19.01 -1.87 -15.98
C GLY A 238 -17.75 -2.61 -15.52
N GLY A 239 -17.16 -2.13 -14.41
CA GLY A 239 -16.04 -2.80 -13.74
C GLY A 239 -16.31 -4.25 -13.35
#